data_AF-A0A6B2DG78-F1
#
_entry.id   AF-A0A6B2DG78-F1
#
_cell.length_a   1.000
_cell.length_b   1.000
_cell.length_c   1.000
_cell.angle_alpha   90.00
_cell.angle_beta   90.00
_cell.angle_gamma   90.00
#
_symmetry.space_group_name_H-M   'P 1'
#
loop_
_entity.id
_entity.type
_entity.pdbx_description
1 polymer ?
#
loop_
_entity_poly.entity_id
_entity_poly.type
_entity_poly.pdbx_seq_one_letter_code
_entity_poly.pdbx_strand_id
1 'polypeptide(L)'
;AGGGGAAAAAAPQQLDPRVVDSIMRSEGATGEQGGVPEAYGFRQNMHNGYDRIIAAREQYGIGSAEERAVVSDLMTANARTAGALNFTDPGTQAAIMSGAHMRGAGGVRAILNHMGGDDIVRSSRTLSDATIQHVQGLTPEQFQQEFRDARVEYDRQIYGDTTTRQGGHTQNWWDRYGNGLTQRYDREQAEFLRLSQPRN
;
A
#
# COMPACT_ATOMS: atom_id res chain seq x y z
N ALA A 1 24.12 -17.57 -30.26
CA ALA A 1 22.94 -17.87 -29.43
C ALA A 1 22.36 -16.53 -28.99
N GLY A 2 21.16 -16.18 -29.45
CA GLY A 2 20.55 -14.88 -29.24
C GLY A 2 20.00 -14.75 -27.83
N GLY A 3 20.55 -13.82 -27.05
CA GLY A 3 19.97 -13.39 -25.78
C GLY A 3 18.81 -12.44 -26.05
N GLY A 4 17.59 -12.96 -26.01
CA GLY A 4 16.37 -12.15 -25.97
C GLY A 4 16.26 -11.52 -24.60
N GLY A 5 16.85 -10.34 -24.40
CA GLY A 5 16.51 -9.49 -23.26
C GLY A 5 15.05 -9.07 -23.41
N ALA A 6 14.18 -9.59 -22.55
CA ALA A 6 12.83 -9.06 -22.42
C ALA A 6 12.98 -7.57 -22.10
N ALA A 7 12.49 -6.70 -22.99
CA ALA A 7 12.49 -5.27 -22.74
C ALA A 7 11.69 -5.03 -21.45
N ALA A 8 12.33 -4.40 -20.45
CA ALA A 8 11.66 -4.02 -19.22
C ALA A 8 10.40 -3.22 -19.60
N ALA A 9 9.23 -3.71 -19.17
CA ALA A 9 7.99 -2.97 -19.38
C ALA A 9 8.15 -1.57 -18.78
N ALA A 10 7.77 -0.54 -19.54
CA ALA A 10 7.90 0.83 -19.06
C ALA A 10 7.12 1.02 -17.75
N ALA A 11 7.73 1.72 -16.79
CA ALA A 11 7.10 2.00 -15.51
C ALA A 11 5.74 2.70 -15.72
N PRO A 12 4.66 2.25 -15.05
CA PRO A 12 3.34 2.84 -15.23
C PRO A 12 3.32 4.29 -14.76
N GLN A 13 2.61 5.13 -15.52
CA GLN A 13 2.44 6.55 -15.18
C GLN A 13 1.32 6.78 -14.16
N GLN A 14 0.37 5.84 -14.08
CA GLN A 14 -0.80 5.88 -13.22
C GLN A 14 -0.96 4.56 -12.46
N LEU A 15 -1.58 4.63 -11.28
CA LEU A 15 -1.99 3.43 -10.55
C LEU A 15 -3.04 2.67 -11.36
N ASP A 16 -3.00 1.33 -11.37
CA ASP A 16 -3.99 0.52 -12.09
C ASP A 16 -5.41 0.88 -11.60
N PRO A 17 -6.36 1.19 -12.50
CA PRO A 17 -7.72 1.57 -12.13
C PRO A 17 -8.44 0.56 -11.21
N ARG A 18 -8.11 -0.74 -11.31
CA ARG A 18 -8.66 -1.79 -10.45
C ARG A 18 -8.23 -1.64 -9.00
N VAL A 19 -7.01 -1.14 -8.78
CA VAL A 19 -6.48 -0.86 -7.44
C VAL A 19 -7.19 0.35 -6.86
N VAL A 20 -7.36 1.42 -7.66
CA VAL A 20 -8.15 2.60 -7.25
C VAL A 20 -9.56 2.18 -6.82
N ASP A 21 -10.26 1.40 -7.66
CA ASP A 21 -11.62 0.93 -7.35
C ASP A 21 -11.68 0.04 -6.11
N SER A 22 -10.67 -0.82 -5.92
CA SER A 22 -10.55 -1.69 -4.75
C SER A 22 -10.37 -0.87 -3.47
N ILE A 23 -9.44 0.10 -3.47
CA ILE A 23 -9.19 0.95 -2.30
C ILE A 23 -10.43 1.80 -2.00
N MET A 24 -11.02 2.47 -3.00
CA MET A 24 -12.23 3.26 -2.81
C MET A 24 -13.39 2.45 -2.20
N ARG A 25 -13.55 1.19 -2.62
CA ARG A 25 -14.57 0.31 -2.06
C ARG A 25 -14.27 -0.10 -0.61
N SER A 26 -13.01 -0.38 -0.31
CA SER A 26 -12.59 -0.85 1.02
C SER A 26 -12.59 0.26 2.08
N GLU A 27 -12.10 1.45 1.73
CA GLU A 27 -12.04 2.61 2.63
C GLU A 27 -13.41 3.28 2.76
N GLY A 28 -14.24 3.16 1.72
CA GLY A 28 -15.58 3.75 1.69
C GLY A 28 -15.58 5.25 1.38
N ALA A 29 -16.73 5.71 0.91
CA ALA A 29 -16.89 7.10 0.47
C ALA A 29 -17.06 8.08 1.63
N THR A 30 -17.40 7.61 2.81
CA THR A 30 -17.53 8.40 4.05
C THR A 30 -17.07 7.58 5.24
N GLY A 31 -16.32 8.20 6.14
CA GLY A 31 -15.88 7.59 7.39
C GLY A 31 -15.41 8.62 8.39
N GLU A 32 -15.03 8.13 9.57
CA GLU A 32 -14.38 8.92 10.61
C GLU A 32 -13.26 8.08 11.24
N GLN A 33 -12.06 8.64 11.32
CA GLN A 33 -10.92 8.00 11.96
C GLN A 33 -10.37 8.91 13.06
N GLY A 34 -10.52 8.48 14.31
CA GLY A 34 -10.04 9.23 15.48
C GLY A 34 -10.72 10.59 15.65
N GLY A 35 -12.01 10.71 15.33
CA GLY A 35 -12.74 11.99 15.37
C GLY A 35 -12.57 12.87 14.13
N VAL A 36 -11.84 12.39 13.11
CA VAL A 36 -11.55 13.18 11.91
C VAL A 36 -12.33 12.60 10.71
N PRO A 37 -13.09 13.44 9.98
CA PRO A 37 -13.75 13.03 8.75
C PRO A 37 -12.78 12.49 7.70
N GLU A 38 -13.23 11.46 6.98
CA GLU A 38 -12.46 10.77 5.96
C GLU A 38 -13.30 10.43 4.73
N ALA A 39 -12.65 10.47 3.56
CA ALA A 39 -13.19 9.94 2.32
C ALA A 39 -12.10 9.12 1.60
N TYR A 40 -12.38 7.84 1.34
CA TYR A 40 -11.48 6.92 0.62
C TYR A 40 -10.06 6.84 1.20
N GLY A 41 -9.89 6.90 2.53
CA GLY A 41 -8.59 6.90 3.19
C GLY A 41 -7.92 8.27 3.33
N PHE A 42 -8.53 9.34 2.79
CA PHE A 42 -8.03 10.71 2.88
C PHE A 42 -8.69 11.43 4.05
N ARG A 43 -7.92 11.85 5.06
CA ARG A 43 -8.44 12.53 6.25
C ARG A 43 -8.35 14.04 6.11
N GLN A 44 -9.37 14.74 6.59
CA GLN A 44 -9.48 16.20 6.48
C GLN A 44 -8.24 16.95 7.02
N ASN A 45 -7.71 16.54 8.17
CA ASN A 45 -6.60 17.25 8.83
C ASN A 45 -5.21 16.91 8.28
N MET A 46 -5.09 15.98 7.33
CA MET A 46 -3.80 15.53 6.79
C MET A 46 -3.34 16.34 5.57
N HIS A 47 -4.16 17.28 5.09
CA HIS A 47 -3.91 18.07 3.87
C HIS A 47 -3.47 17.22 2.66
N ASN A 48 -3.97 15.99 2.58
CA ASN A 48 -3.53 14.98 1.63
C ASN A 48 -4.44 14.89 0.39
N GLY A 49 -5.33 15.86 0.21
CA GLY A 49 -6.26 15.94 -0.93
C GLY A 49 -7.74 15.74 -0.58
N TYR A 50 -8.09 15.55 0.69
CA TYR A 50 -9.48 15.46 1.15
C TYR A 50 -10.37 16.58 0.59
N ASP A 51 -9.94 17.84 0.70
CA ASP A 51 -10.72 19.00 0.24
C ASP A 51 -11.01 18.96 -1.27
N ARG A 52 -10.10 18.39 -2.07
CA ARG A 52 -10.31 18.22 -3.52
C ARG A 52 -11.38 17.17 -3.82
N ILE A 53 -11.42 16.10 -3.02
CA ILE A 53 -12.44 15.05 -3.12
C ILE A 53 -13.80 15.65 -2.76
N ILE A 54 -13.88 16.40 -1.65
CA ILE A 54 -15.13 17.05 -1.22
C ILE A 54 -15.61 18.08 -2.24
N ALA A 55 -14.72 18.91 -2.79
CA ALA A 55 -15.10 19.86 -3.84
C ALA A 55 -15.68 19.16 -5.09
N ALA A 56 -15.06 18.07 -5.55
CA ALA A 56 -15.59 17.29 -6.66
C ALA A 56 -16.94 16.64 -6.31
N ARG A 57 -17.09 16.13 -5.08
CA ARG A 57 -18.35 15.58 -4.59
C ARG A 57 -19.47 16.60 -4.55
N GLU A 58 -19.21 17.80 -4.05
CA GLU A 58 -20.21 18.88 -3.98
C GLU A 58 -20.66 19.31 -5.37
N GLN A 59 -19.76 19.29 -6.36
CA GLN A 59 -20.05 19.70 -7.71
C GLN A 59 -20.73 18.61 -8.57
N TYR A 60 -20.29 17.35 -8.45
CA TYR A 60 -20.66 16.27 -9.38
C TYR A 60 -21.41 15.11 -8.72
N GLY A 61 -21.46 15.09 -7.39
CA GLY A 61 -22.07 14.01 -6.61
C GLY A 61 -21.08 12.91 -6.21
N ILE A 62 -21.44 12.19 -5.15
CA ILE A 62 -20.69 11.05 -4.61
C ILE A 62 -20.68 9.89 -5.61
N GLY A 63 -19.51 9.28 -5.83
CA GLY A 63 -19.33 8.19 -6.77
C GLY A 63 -19.35 8.60 -8.25
N SER A 64 -19.36 9.90 -8.56
CA SER A 64 -19.24 10.42 -9.92
C SER A 64 -17.89 10.05 -10.56
N ALA A 65 -17.84 10.05 -11.89
CA ALA A 65 -16.61 9.78 -12.63
C ALA A 65 -15.53 10.84 -12.32
N GLU A 66 -15.96 12.07 -12.09
CA GLU A 66 -15.14 13.23 -11.74
C GLU A 66 -14.55 13.09 -10.33
N GLU A 67 -15.35 12.70 -9.33
CA GLU A 67 -14.83 12.39 -7.98
C GLU A 67 -13.80 11.25 -8.06
N ARG A 68 -14.14 10.19 -8.80
CA ARG A 68 -13.23 9.04 -9.01
C ARG A 68 -11.93 9.47 -9.69
N ALA A 69 -11.95 10.37 -10.66
CA ALA A 69 -10.74 10.88 -11.32
C ALA A 69 -9.84 11.63 -10.33
N VAL A 70 -10.40 12.49 -9.47
CA VAL A 70 -9.65 13.19 -8.42
C VAL A 70 -9.00 12.20 -7.45
N VAL A 71 -9.75 11.18 -7.01
CA VAL A 71 -9.22 10.15 -6.12
C VAL A 71 -8.10 9.36 -6.80
N SER A 72 -8.28 8.97 -8.06
CA SER A 72 -7.28 8.27 -8.87
C SER A 72 -5.96 9.04 -8.97
N ASP A 73 -6.04 10.36 -9.20
CA ASP A 73 -4.85 11.23 -9.27
C ASP A 73 -4.11 11.31 -7.93
N LEU A 74 -4.86 11.48 -6.84
CA LEU A 74 -4.29 11.53 -5.49
C LEU A 74 -3.65 10.20 -5.10
N MET A 75 -4.32 9.08 -5.36
CA MET A 75 -3.78 7.74 -5.12
C MET A 75 -2.55 7.47 -5.99
N THR A 76 -2.54 7.93 -7.24
CA THR A 76 -1.37 7.82 -8.13
C THR A 76 -0.16 8.59 -7.58
N ALA A 77 -0.36 9.79 -7.02
CA ALA A 77 0.71 10.54 -6.37
C ALA A 77 1.28 9.81 -5.15
N ASN A 78 0.41 9.22 -4.33
CA ASN A 78 0.81 8.38 -3.19
C ASN A 78 1.56 7.12 -3.65
N ALA A 79 1.07 6.45 -4.70
CA ALA A 79 1.70 5.28 -5.30
C ALA A 79 3.11 5.58 -5.81
N ARG A 80 3.31 6.74 -6.44
CA ARG A 80 4.63 7.20 -6.87
C ARG A 80 5.58 7.34 -5.69
N THR A 81 5.12 7.99 -4.63
CA THR A 81 5.94 8.24 -3.42
C THR A 81 6.29 6.92 -2.70
N ALA A 82 5.35 5.97 -2.66
CA ALA A 82 5.53 4.65 -2.07
C ALA A 82 6.40 3.71 -2.92
N GLY A 83 6.63 4.04 -4.20
CA GLY A 83 7.39 3.20 -5.13
C GLY A 83 6.55 2.14 -5.87
N ALA A 84 5.21 2.16 -5.72
CA ALA A 84 4.32 1.21 -6.39
C ALA A 84 4.36 1.36 -7.93
N LEU A 85 4.61 2.56 -8.44
CA LEU A 85 4.69 2.82 -9.89
C LEU A 85 5.98 2.28 -10.55
N ASN A 86 6.84 1.58 -9.82
CA ASN A 86 7.94 0.82 -10.44
C ASN A 86 7.48 -0.55 -10.98
N PHE A 87 6.24 -0.95 -10.70
CA PHE A 87 5.69 -2.27 -10.99
C PHE A 87 4.39 -2.17 -11.75
N THR A 88 4.20 -3.00 -12.77
CA THR A 88 3.00 -3.04 -13.62
C THR A 88 1.91 -3.95 -13.08
N ASP A 89 2.26 -4.89 -12.21
CA ASP A 89 1.31 -5.84 -11.62
C ASP A 89 0.35 -5.13 -10.62
N PRO A 90 -0.98 -5.20 -10.82
CA PRO A 90 -1.94 -4.52 -9.95
C PRO A 90 -1.98 -5.07 -8.53
N GLY A 91 -1.78 -6.38 -8.34
CA GLY A 91 -1.73 -6.96 -7.00
C GLY A 91 -0.52 -6.43 -6.22
N THR A 92 0.61 -6.29 -6.89
CA THR A 92 1.84 -5.68 -6.36
C THR A 92 1.59 -4.22 -5.98
N GLN A 93 0.99 -3.44 -6.88
CA GLN A 93 0.62 -2.05 -6.59
C GLN A 93 -0.33 -1.95 -5.39
N ALA A 94 -1.36 -2.79 -5.30
CA ALA A 94 -2.31 -2.81 -4.19
C ALA A 94 -1.64 -3.14 -2.85
N ALA A 95 -0.75 -4.14 -2.83
CA ALA A 95 -0.02 -4.51 -1.63
C ALA A 95 0.88 -3.37 -1.13
N ILE A 96 1.60 -2.70 -2.04
CA ILE A 96 2.45 -1.55 -1.70
C ILE A 96 1.60 -0.39 -1.18
N MET A 97 0.44 -0.13 -1.79
CA MET A 97 -0.47 0.92 -1.32
C MET A 97 -1.04 0.61 0.08
N SER A 98 -1.42 -0.64 0.37
CA SER A 98 -1.81 -1.07 1.72
C SER A 98 -0.67 -0.91 2.73
N GLY A 99 0.54 -1.32 2.36
CA GLY A 99 1.73 -1.10 3.18
C GLY A 99 1.98 0.38 3.47
N ALA A 100 1.85 1.23 2.45
CA ALA A 100 2.02 2.69 2.58
C ALA A 100 0.94 3.32 3.48
N HIS A 101 -0.31 2.85 3.40
CA HIS A 101 -1.36 3.30 4.31
C HIS A 101 -1.01 2.97 5.77
N MET A 102 -0.48 1.78 6.02
CA MET A 102 -0.20 1.31 7.38
C MET A 102 1.09 1.85 7.99
N ARG A 103 2.13 2.09 7.19
CA ARG A 103 3.49 2.41 7.66
C ARG A 103 4.09 3.66 7.02
N GLY A 104 3.30 4.37 6.20
CA GLY A 104 3.77 5.47 5.38
C GLY A 104 4.61 5.02 4.19
N ALA A 105 4.82 5.91 3.23
CA ALA A 105 5.66 5.65 2.05
C ALA A 105 7.10 5.26 2.43
N GLY A 106 7.64 5.85 3.50
CA GLY A 106 8.97 5.51 4.00
C GLY A 106 9.08 4.09 4.55
N GLY A 107 8.09 3.68 5.36
CA GLY A 107 8.04 2.34 5.95
C GLY A 107 7.88 1.25 4.89
N VAL A 108 6.96 1.42 3.93
CA VAL A 108 6.78 0.42 2.87
C VAL A 108 8.01 0.27 1.98
N ARG A 109 8.73 1.36 1.69
CA ARG A 109 10.00 1.28 0.95
C ARG A 109 11.08 0.56 1.75
N ALA A 110 11.11 0.71 3.07
CA ALA A 110 12.02 -0.06 3.91
C ALA A 110 11.69 -1.56 3.90
N ILE A 111 10.40 -1.92 3.95
CA ILE A 111 9.93 -3.31 3.84
C ILE A 111 10.34 -3.91 2.49
N LEU A 112 10.09 -3.20 1.38
CA LEU A 112 10.49 -3.66 0.06
C LEU A 112 12.01 -3.79 -0.04
N ASN A 113 12.77 -2.81 0.43
CA ASN A 113 14.22 -2.87 0.43
C ASN A 113 14.75 -4.09 1.19
N HIS A 114 14.10 -4.42 2.31
CA HIS A 114 14.43 -5.62 3.07
C HIS A 114 14.21 -6.91 2.28
N MET A 115 13.13 -7.02 1.48
CA MET A 115 12.98 -8.15 0.55
C MET A 115 14.15 -8.24 -0.45
N GLY A 116 14.71 -7.10 -0.84
CA GLY A 116 15.90 -7.02 -1.69
C GLY A 116 17.23 -7.31 -0.97
N GLY A 117 17.21 -7.61 0.33
CA GLY A 117 18.38 -7.97 1.14
C GLY A 117 18.94 -6.86 2.03
N ASP A 118 18.32 -5.68 2.09
CA ASP A 118 18.73 -4.62 3.02
C ASP A 118 18.35 -4.97 4.47
N ASP A 119 19.02 -4.34 5.45
CA ASP A 119 18.59 -4.41 6.85
C ASP A 119 17.23 -3.74 7.06
N ILE A 120 16.45 -4.26 8.02
CA ILE A 120 15.19 -3.63 8.42
C ILE A 120 15.47 -2.30 9.14
N VAL A 121 15.00 -1.21 8.53
CA VAL A 121 15.02 0.15 9.08
C VAL A 121 13.62 0.72 9.17
N ARG A 122 13.36 1.66 10.08
CA ARG A 122 12.02 2.23 10.28
C ARG A 122 11.47 3.00 9.06
N SER A 123 12.33 3.57 8.23
CA SER A 123 11.89 4.31 7.05
C SER A 123 13.03 4.44 6.07
N SER A 124 12.75 4.15 4.79
CA SER A 124 13.67 4.42 3.70
C SER A 124 13.20 5.62 2.88
N ARG A 125 14.14 6.43 2.39
CA ARG A 125 13.85 7.56 1.50
C ARG A 125 13.63 7.13 0.06
N THR A 126 14.20 6.01 -0.35
CA THR A 126 14.23 5.55 -1.75
C THR A 126 14.06 4.03 -1.80
N LEU A 127 13.48 3.55 -2.89
CA LEU A 127 13.48 2.13 -3.24
C LEU A 127 14.78 1.85 -4.01
N SER A 128 15.53 0.82 -3.65
CA SER A 128 16.79 0.52 -4.35
C SER A 128 16.53 -0.13 -5.72
N ASP A 129 17.43 0.08 -6.68
CA ASP A 129 17.33 -0.56 -8.00
C ASP A 129 17.42 -2.09 -7.90
N ALA A 130 18.24 -2.60 -6.97
CA ALA A 130 18.36 -4.03 -6.71
C ALA A 130 17.03 -4.62 -6.22
N THR A 131 16.33 -3.91 -5.33
CA THR A 131 14.99 -4.29 -4.87
C THR A 131 13.96 -4.26 -6.00
N ILE A 132 14.00 -3.23 -6.85
CA ILE A 132 13.10 -3.15 -8.01
C ILE A 132 13.32 -4.36 -8.92
N GLN A 133 14.57 -4.69 -9.23
CA GLN A 133 14.94 -5.84 -10.05
C GLN A 133 14.51 -7.16 -9.42
N HIS A 134 14.73 -7.33 -8.10
CA HIS A 134 14.29 -8.50 -7.35
C HIS A 134 12.78 -8.70 -7.49
N VAL A 135 11.99 -7.68 -7.13
CA VAL A 135 10.53 -7.75 -7.18
C VAL A 135 10.01 -7.97 -8.61
N GLN A 136 10.62 -7.37 -9.63
CA GLN A 136 10.27 -7.60 -11.03
C GLN A 136 10.56 -9.04 -11.50
N GLY A 137 11.46 -9.76 -10.81
CA GLY A 137 11.76 -11.17 -11.07
C GLY A 137 10.81 -12.16 -10.39
N LEU A 138 9.97 -11.70 -9.45
CA LEU A 138 9.04 -12.56 -8.72
C LEU A 138 7.75 -12.80 -9.51
N THR A 139 7.17 -14.00 -9.38
CA THR A 139 5.75 -14.18 -9.74
C THR A 139 4.85 -13.43 -8.77
N PRO A 140 3.59 -13.13 -9.14
CA PRO A 140 2.64 -12.52 -8.22
C PRO A 140 2.51 -13.27 -6.88
N GLU A 141 2.45 -14.60 -6.90
CA GLU A 141 2.36 -15.42 -5.68
C GLU A 141 3.60 -15.26 -4.80
N GLN A 142 4.79 -15.29 -5.40
CA GLN A 142 6.06 -15.11 -4.68
C GLN A 142 6.15 -13.72 -4.07
N PHE A 143 5.82 -12.67 -4.83
CA PHE A 143 5.80 -11.31 -4.32
C PHE A 143 4.85 -11.18 -3.13
N GLN A 144 3.61 -11.67 -3.27
CA GLN A 144 2.61 -11.55 -2.21
C GLN A 144 3.06 -12.28 -0.93
N GLN A 145 3.68 -13.46 -1.07
CA GLN A 145 4.23 -14.19 0.06
C GLN A 145 5.42 -13.47 0.71
N GLU A 146 6.45 -13.11 -0.06
CA GLU A 146 7.64 -12.46 0.46
C GLU A 146 7.32 -11.10 1.09
N PHE A 147 6.45 -10.31 0.47
CA PHE A 147 6.04 -9.01 1.02
C PHE A 147 5.24 -9.18 2.32
N ARG A 148 4.37 -10.19 2.41
CA ARG A 148 3.65 -10.52 3.65
C ARG A 148 4.63 -10.87 4.77
N ASP A 149 5.64 -11.69 4.50
CA ASP A 149 6.63 -12.10 5.50
C ASP A 149 7.51 -10.92 5.92
N ALA A 150 7.99 -10.12 4.97
CA ALA A 150 8.77 -8.92 5.23
C ALA A 150 8.00 -7.89 6.09
N ARG A 151 6.68 -7.76 5.92
CA ARG A 151 5.84 -6.91 6.78
C ARG A 151 5.79 -7.41 8.22
N VAL A 152 5.67 -8.72 8.42
CA VAL A 152 5.66 -9.34 9.76
C VAL A 152 7.00 -9.11 10.45
N GLU A 153 8.12 -9.35 9.75
CA GLU A 153 9.46 -9.15 10.29
C GLU A 153 9.72 -7.69 10.61
N TYR A 154 9.34 -6.77 9.70
CA TYR A 154 9.42 -5.34 9.93
C TYR A 154 8.67 -4.91 11.18
N ASP A 155 7.42 -5.37 11.34
CA ASP A 155 6.61 -4.98 12.49
C ASP A 155 7.17 -5.53 13.81
N ARG A 156 7.67 -6.77 13.81
CA ARG A 156 8.35 -7.35 14.97
C ARG A 156 9.59 -6.56 15.35
N GLN A 157 10.45 -6.22 14.39
CA GLN A 157 11.70 -5.54 14.69
C GLN A 157 11.52 -4.06 15.03
N ILE A 158 10.61 -3.35 14.34
CA ILE A 158 10.46 -1.90 14.50
C ILE A 158 9.53 -1.52 15.66
N TYR A 159 8.51 -2.34 15.91
CA TYR A 159 7.50 -2.07 16.93
C TYR A 159 7.38 -3.16 17.98
N GLY A 160 7.87 -4.37 17.73
CA GLY A 160 7.48 -5.53 18.52
C GLY A 160 7.84 -5.41 20.00
N ASP A 161 8.99 -4.83 20.34
CA ASP A 161 9.40 -4.62 21.73
C ASP A 161 8.90 -3.29 22.32
N THR A 162 8.12 -2.51 21.57
CA THR A 162 7.57 -1.25 22.06
C THR A 162 6.35 -1.48 22.94
N THR A 163 6.05 -0.47 23.78
CA THR A 163 4.92 -0.49 24.68
C THR A 163 3.72 0.22 24.07
N THR A 164 2.52 -0.37 24.17
CA THR A 164 1.24 0.25 23.82
C THR A 164 0.32 0.36 25.04
N ARG A 165 -0.63 1.30 24.99
CA ARG A 165 -1.66 1.47 26.03
C ARG A 165 -3.04 1.39 25.42
N GLN A 166 -3.88 0.49 25.94
CA GLN A 166 -5.28 0.37 25.51
C GLN A 166 -6.17 0.04 26.71
N GLY A 167 -7.30 0.74 26.83
CA GLY A 167 -8.24 0.54 27.94
C GLY A 167 -7.61 0.79 29.32
N GLY A 168 -6.62 1.67 29.40
CA GLY A 168 -5.89 1.96 30.64
C GLY A 168 -4.72 1.02 30.95
N HIS A 169 -4.61 -0.13 30.27
CA HIS A 169 -3.56 -1.13 30.49
C HIS A 169 -2.38 -0.96 29.52
N THR A 170 -1.17 -1.17 30.06
CA THR A 170 0.10 -1.13 29.33
C THR A 170 0.51 -2.54 28.92
N GLN A 171 0.82 -2.77 27.64
CA GLN A 171 1.16 -4.09 27.09
C GLN A 171 2.26 -3.97 26.04
N ASN A 172 2.96 -5.08 25.76
CA ASN A 172 3.83 -5.18 24.60
C ASN A 172 3.01 -5.04 23.30
N TRP A 173 3.54 -4.32 22.30
CA TRP A 173 2.82 -4.02 21.07
C TRP A 173 2.61 -5.26 20.19
N TRP A 174 3.61 -6.13 20.05
CA TRP A 174 3.48 -7.35 19.24
C TRP A 174 2.47 -8.31 19.85
N ASP A 175 2.53 -8.52 21.16
CA ASP A 175 1.56 -9.38 21.85
C ASP A 175 0.13 -8.86 21.65
N ARG A 176 -0.03 -7.53 21.62
CA ARG A 176 -1.34 -6.91 21.47
C ARG A 176 -1.89 -6.96 20.04
N TYR A 177 -1.06 -6.66 19.03
CA TYR A 177 -1.53 -6.44 17.66
C TYR A 177 -1.05 -7.48 16.66
N GLY A 178 0.03 -8.22 16.96
CA GLY A 178 0.74 -9.09 16.02
C GLY A 178 -0.16 -10.15 15.38
N ASN A 179 -1.02 -10.81 16.15
CA ASN A 179 -1.98 -11.79 15.60
C ASN A 179 -2.97 -11.13 14.62
N GLY A 180 -3.57 -10.00 14.99
CA GLY A 180 -4.52 -9.30 14.12
C GLY A 180 -3.87 -8.74 12.85
N LEU A 181 -2.62 -8.28 12.93
CA LEU A 181 -1.84 -7.83 11.79
C LEU A 181 -1.50 -8.98 10.85
N THR A 182 -1.06 -10.12 11.41
CA THR A 182 -0.74 -11.32 10.63
C THR A 182 -1.96 -11.81 9.85
N GLN A 183 -3.12 -11.92 10.53
CA GLN A 183 -4.38 -12.30 9.88
C GLN A 183 -4.82 -11.30 8.80
N ARG A 184 -4.57 -10.00 9.03
CA ARG A 184 -4.81 -8.97 8.01
C ARG A 184 -3.92 -9.20 6.79
N TYR A 185 -2.63 -9.49 6.98
CA TYR A 185 -1.69 -9.70 5.87
C TYR A 185 -2.01 -10.95 5.08
N ASP A 186 -2.39 -12.05 5.73
CA ASP A 186 -2.82 -13.28 5.05
C ASP A 186 -4.08 -13.04 4.19
N ARG A 187 -5.04 -12.25 4.69
CA ARG A 187 -6.24 -11.87 3.93
C ARG A 187 -5.90 -10.96 2.74
N GLU A 188 -5.08 -9.94 2.97
CA GLU A 188 -4.65 -9.00 1.93
C GLU A 188 -3.85 -9.71 0.82
N GLN A 189 -2.97 -10.66 1.18
CA GLN A 189 -2.24 -11.49 0.24
C GLN A 189 -3.18 -12.20 -0.73
N ALA A 190 -4.19 -12.90 -0.21
CA ALA A 190 -5.18 -13.60 -1.02
C ALA A 190 -6.06 -12.65 -1.84
N GLU A 191 -6.33 -11.44 -1.33
CA GLU A 191 -7.11 -10.43 -2.02
C GLU A 191 -6.36 -9.82 -3.20
N PHE A 192 -5.13 -9.38 -2.98
CA PHE A 192 -4.35 -8.70 -3.99
C PHE A 192 -3.83 -9.65 -5.06
N LEU A 193 -3.61 -10.92 -4.72
CA LEU A 193 -3.30 -11.94 -5.74
C LEU A 193 -4.41 -12.06 -6.80
N ARG A 194 -5.70 -11.85 -6.42
CA ARG A 194 -6.80 -11.84 -7.40
C ARG A 194 -6.74 -10.65 -8.36
N LEU A 195 -6.08 -9.55 -7.96
CA LEU A 195 -5.89 -8.38 -8.84
C LEU A 195 -4.79 -8.60 -9.88
N SER A 196 -3.83 -9.48 -9.60
CA SER A 196 -2.77 -9.89 -10.53
C SER A 196 -3.28 -10.79 -11.66
N GLN A 197 -4.47 -11.38 -11.50
CA GLN A 197 -5.09 -12.22 -12.52
C GLN A 197 -5.80 -11.37 -13.59
N PRO A 198 -5.80 -11.79 -14.87
CA PRO A 198 -6.65 -11.19 -15.90
C PRO A 198 -8.12 -11.25 -15.48
N ARG A 199 -8.90 -10.21 -15.81
CA ARG A 199 -10.36 -10.31 -15.72
C ARG A 199 -10.83 -11.35 -16.75
N ASN A 200 -11.53 -12.38 -16.27
CA ASN A 200 -12.35 -13.23 -17.13
C ASN A 200 -13.57 -12.45 -17.63
#